data_AF-A0A5C9AXV7-F1
#
_entry.id   AF-A0A5C9AXV7-F1
#
_cell.length_a   1.000
_cell.length_b   1.000
_cell.length_c   1.000
_cell.angle_alpha   90.00
_cell.angle_beta   90.00
_cell.angle_gamma   90.00
#
_symmetry.space_group_name_H-M   'P 1'
#
loop_
_entity.id
_entity.type
_entity.pdbx_description
1 polymer ?
#
loop_
_entity_poly.entity_id
_entity_poly.type
_entity_poly.pdbx_seq_one_letter_code
_entity_poly.pdbx_strand_id
1 'polypeptide(L)'
;METHGSTRERVPEKRMERRRNLLLRERFDAAETLLRPLLGKPESQNGAAFFKAMNRLHTAYPDLTPSDIEALVAAVVRSFQTRPGG
;
A
#
# COMPACT_ATOMS: atom_id res chain seq x y z
N MET A 1 42.46 -21.32 22.15
CA MET A 1 41.67 -20.76 23.26
C MET A 1 40.78 -19.66 22.70
N GLU A 2 39.48 -19.88 22.86
CA GLU A 2 38.40 -18.89 23.01
C GLU A 2 37.97 -18.06 21.79
N THR A 3 36.95 -18.65 21.14
CA THR A 3 35.92 -18.07 20.28
C THR A 3 35.07 -17.02 21.01
N HIS A 4 34.89 -15.82 20.43
CA HIS A 4 33.74 -14.96 20.76
C HIS A 4 33.16 -14.32 19.49
N GLY A 5 32.49 -15.15 18.68
CA GLY A 5 31.51 -14.69 17.70
C GLY A 5 30.23 -14.27 18.42
N SER A 6 30.17 -13.02 18.86
CA SER A 6 28.98 -12.45 19.51
C SER A 6 28.01 -11.94 18.44
N THR A 7 27.35 -12.86 17.72
CA THR A 7 26.23 -12.51 16.83
C THR A 7 24.93 -12.50 17.63
N ARG A 8 24.80 -11.49 18.51
CA ARG A 8 23.57 -11.24 19.25
C ARG A 8 22.52 -10.64 18.28
N GLU A 9 21.68 -11.53 17.77
CA GLU A 9 20.23 -11.38 17.84
C GLU A 9 19.65 -10.05 17.28
N ARG A 10 19.63 -9.90 15.95
CA ARG A 10 18.74 -8.94 15.22
C ARG A 10 17.83 -9.64 14.20
N VAL A 11 17.41 -10.86 14.52
CA VAL A 11 16.55 -11.70 13.67
C VAL A 11 15.03 -11.44 13.82
N PRO A 12 14.46 -11.02 14.97
CA PRO A 12 13.01 -10.83 15.06
C PRO A 12 12.52 -9.57 14.33
N GLU A 13 13.24 -8.44 14.43
CA GLU A 13 12.87 -7.18 13.77
C GLU A 13 12.80 -7.31 12.24
N LYS A 14 13.79 -7.95 11.61
CA LYS A 14 13.78 -8.19 10.15
C LYS A 14 12.62 -9.06 9.69
N ARG A 15 12.17 -10.02 10.51
CA ARG A 15 11.00 -10.86 10.17
C ARG A 15 9.69 -10.08 10.28
N MET A 16 9.54 -9.25 11.32
CA MET A 16 8.35 -8.40 11.48
C MET A 16 8.28 -7.32 10.40
N GLU A 17 9.42 -6.72 10.05
CA GLU A 17 9.51 -5.73 8.97
C GLU A 17 9.16 -6.33 7.61
N ARG A 18 9.63 -7.56 7.31
CA ARG A 18 9.24 -8.27 6.08
C ARG A 18 7.73 -8.53 6.01
N ARG A 19 7.13 -8.97 7.12
CA ARG A 19 5.67 -9.21 7.18
C ARG A 19 4.87 -7.92 7.02
N ARG A 20 5.32 -6.83 7.64
CA ARG A 20 4.71 -5.50 7.49
C ARG A 20 4.81 -5.01 6.04
N ASN A 21 5.97 -5.16 5.40
CA ASN A 21 6.16 -4.77 4.01
C ASN A 21 5.32 -5.60 3.04
N LEU A 22 5.17 -6.91 3.29
CA LEU A 22 4.29 -7.78 2.50
C LEU A 22 2.83 -7.31 2.63
N LEU A 23 2.36 -7.08 3.85
CA LEU A 23 0.99 -6.62 4.10
C LEU A 23 0.70 -5.26 3.46
N LEU A 24 1.65 -4.32 3.54
CA LEU A 24 1.54 -3.02 2.87
C LEU A 24 1.49 -3.16 1.35
N ARG A 25 2.26 -4.09 0.79
CA ARG A 25 2.26 -4.37 -0.64
C ARG A 25 0.96 -5.01 -1.10
N GLU A 26 0.45 -6.02 -0.39
CA GLU A 26 -0.85 -6.63 -0.69
C GLU A 26 -1.99 -5.59 -0.66
N ARG A 27 -1.97 -4.71 0.35
CA ARG A 27 -2.93 -3.60 0.45
C ARG A 27 -2.79 -2.63 -0.72
N PHE A 28 -1.56 -2.32 -1.12
CA PHE A 28 -1.27 -1.47 -2.26
C PHE A 28 -1.76 -2.09 -3.56
N ASP A 29 -1.47 -3.36 -3.84
CA ASP A 29 -1.92 -4.08 -5.04
C ASP A 29 -3.46 -4.14 -5.12
N ALA A 30 -4.14 -4.32 -3.99
CA ALA A 30 -5.60 -4.28 -3.92
C ALA A 30 -6.16 -2.87 -4.21
N ALA A 31 -5.56 -1.83 -3.63
CA ALA A 31 -5.92 -0.44 -3.90
C ALA A 31 -5.62 -0.05 -5.35
N GLU A 32 -4.50 -0.50 -5.90
CA GLU A 32 -4.12 -0.32 -7.30
C GLU A 32 -5.18 -0.93 -8.22
N THR A 33 -5.61 -2.16 -7.96
CA THR A 33 -6.65 -2.84 -8.77
C THR A 33 -7.97 -2.07 -8.79
N LEU A 34 -8.36 -1.47 -7.66
CA LEU A 34 -9.60 -0.67 -7.55
C LEU A 34 -9.47 0.71 -8.22
N LEU A 35 -8.32 1.35 -8.10
CA LEU A 35 -8.10 2.73 -8.57
C LEU A 35 -7.61 2.79 -10.01
N ARG A 36 -6.91 1.77 -10.51
CA ARG A 36 -6.40 1.67 -11.89
C ARG A 36 -7.44 2.01 -12.97
N PRO A 37 -8.68 1.47 -12.97
CA PRO A 37 -9.67 1.83 -13.98
C PRO A 37 -10.13 3.29 -13.89
N LEU A 38 -10.05 3.91 -12.70
CA LEU A 38 -10.42 5.30 -12.47
C LEU A 38 -9.31 6.26 -12.87
N LEU A 39 -8.06 5.84 -12.69
CA LEU A 39 -6.87 6.65 -12.98
C LEU A 39 -6.44 6.55 -14.44
N GLY A 40 -6.74 5.44 -15.12
CA GLY A 40 -6.36 5.23 -16.52
C GLY A 40 -7.21 5.99 -17.54
N LYS A 41 -8.35 6.58 -17.15
CA LYS A 41 -9.22 7.35 -18.04
C LYS A 41 -9.57 8.69 -17.39
N PRO A 42 -9.14 9.83 -17.95
CA PRO A 42 -9.48 11.15 -17.38
C PRO A 42 -10.99 11.38 -17.31
N GLU A 43 -11.76 10.84 -18.27
CA GLU A 43 -13.23 10.89 -18.28
C GLU A 43 -13.88 10.03 -17.17
N SER A 44 -13.15 9.08 -16.59
CA SER A 44 -13.60 8.22 -15.48
C SER A 44 -13.14 8.73 -14.11
N GLN A 45 -12.46 9.89 -14.04
CA GLN A 45 -12.14 10.59 -12.80
C GLN A 45 -13.38 11.27 -12.20
N ASN A 46 -14.46 10.50 -12.07
CA ASN A 46 -15.67 10.92 -11.39
C ASN A 46 -15.46 10.77 -9.88
N GLY A 47 -15.65 11.86 -9.13
CA GLY A 47 -15.52 11.86 -7.67
C GLY A 47 -16.38 10.79 -7.00
N ALA A 48 -17.53 10.43 -7.57
CA ALA A 48 -18.38 9.36 -7.06
C ALA A 48 -17.76 7.96 -7.20
N ALA A 49 -17.01 7.70 -8.28
CA ALA A 49 -16.34 6.43 -8.49
C ALA A 49 -15.13 6.30 -7.54
N PHE A 50 -14.41 7.40 -7.32
CA PHE A 50 -13.33 7.49 -6.35
C PHE A 50 -13.83 7.27 -4.92
N PHE A 51 -14.94 7.89 -4.55
CA PHE A 51 -15.58 7.70 -3.26
C PHE A 51 -16.01 6.24 -3.04
N LYS A 52 -16.57 5.59 -4.06
CA LYS A 52 -16.90 4.16 -4.00
C LYS A 52 -15.66 3.28 -3.80
N ALA A 53 -14.56 3.58 -4.49
CA ALA A 53 -13.30 2.86 -4.32
C ALA A 53 -12.73 3.04 -2.91
N MET A 54 -12.75 4.26 -2.36
CA MET A 54 -12.34 4.52 -0.97
C MET A 54 -13.23 3.80 0.04
N ASN A 55 -14.55 3.80 -0.16
CA ASN A 55 -15.46 3.12 0.75
C ASN A 55 -15.26 1.59 0.73
N ARG A 56 -14.94 1.02 -0.44
CA ARG A 56 -14.55 -0.40 -0.56
C ARG A 56 -13.24 -0.69 0.17
N LEU A 57 -12.25 0.19 0.07
CA LEU A 57 -10.99 0.06 0.82
C LEU A 57 -11.22 0.14 2.33
N HIS A 58 -12.05 1.07 2.78
CA HIS A 58 -12.46 1.18 4.18
C HIS A 58 -13.14 -0.09 4.70
N THR A 59 -14.02 -0.69 3.88
CA THR A 59 -14.72 -1.93 4.24
C THR A 59 -13.77 -3.14 4.24
N ALA A 60 -12.82 -3.19 3.30
CA ALA A 60 -11.85 -4.28 3.19
C ALA A 60 -10.78 -4.23 4.29
N TYR A 61 -10.47 -3.03 4.78
CA TYR A 61 -9.44 -2.80 5.78
C TYR A 61 -9.98 -1.97 6.95
N PRO A 62 -10.90 -2.54 7.76
CA PRO A 62 -11.49 -1.82 8.89
C PRO A 62 -10.47 -1.49 9.99
N ASP A 63 -9.34 -2.22 10.03
CA ASP A 63 -8.21 -1.96 10.93
C ASP A 63 -7.38 -0.73 10.56
N LEU A 64 -7.59 -0.15 9.36
CA LEU A 64 -6.90 1.04 8.91
C LEU A 64 -7.69 2.30 9.26
N THR A 65 -6.98 3.33 9.71
CA THR A 65 -7.61 4.64 9.92
C THR A 65 -7.98 5.27 8.58
N PRO A 66 -8.93 6.21 8.54
CA PRO A 66 -9.21 6.98 7.33
C PRO A 66 -7.96 7.59 6.70
N SER A 67 -7.06 8.12 7.54
CA SER A 67 -5.80 8.71 7.09
C SER A 67 -4.84 7.68 6.47
N ASP A 68 -4.80 6.44 6.98
CA ASP A 68 -4.00 5.37 6.36
C ASP A 68 -4.56 4.97 4.98
N ILE A 69 -5.89 4.93 4.85
CA ILE A 69 -6.57 4.68 3.57
C ILE A 69 -6.26 5.81 2.59
N GLU A 70 -6.35 7.06 3.01
CA GLU A 70 -6.00 8.22 2.17
C GLU A 70 -4.53 8.17 1.74
N ALA A 71 -3.61 7.86 2.66
CA ALA A 71 -2.19 7.71 2.35
C ALA A 71 -1.93 6.58 1.34
N LEU A 72 -2.63 5.45 1.48
CA LEU A 72 -2.56 4.32 0.55
C LEU A 72 -3.06 4.70 -0.85
N VAL A 73 -4.21 5.38 -0.92
CA VAL A 73 -4.79 5.90 -2.17
C VAL A 73 -3.83 6.89 -2.81
N ALA A 74 -3.30 7.85 -2.04
CA ALA A 74 -2.34 8.84 -2.53
C ALA A 74 -1.05 8.18 -3.06
N ALA A 75 -0.55 7.14 -2.40
CA ALA A 75 0.61 6.38 -2.87
C ALA A 75 0.33 5.68 -4.21
N VAL A 76 -0.86 5.09 -4.39
CA VAL A 76 -1.29 4.48 -5.65
C VAL A 76 -1.40 5.54 -6.75
N VAL A 77 -2.10 6.64 -6.50
CA VAL A 77 -2.24 7.76 -7.45
C VAL A 77 -0.87 8.28 -7.87
N ARG A 78 0.01 8.49 -6.90
CA ARG A 78 1.39 8.93 -7.15
C ARG A 78 2.14 7.91 -7.99
N SER A 79 2.04 6.61 -7.69
CA SER A 79 2.67 5.53 -8.48
C SER A 79 2.24 5.59 -9.95
N PHE A 80 0.95 5.79 -10.22
CA PHE A 80 0.41 5.98 -11.57
C PHE A 80 0.96 7.23 -12.26
N GLN A 81 1.06 8.35 -11.55
CA GLN A 81 1.60 9.61 -12.08
C GLN A 81 3.12 9.57 -12.29
N THR A 82 3.84 8.79 -11.47
CA THR A 82 5.31 8.68 -11.52
C THR A 82 5.81 7.64 -12.52
N ARG A 83 4.94 6.81 -13.12
CA ARG A 83 5.34 6.00 -14.26
C ARG A 83 5.59 6.93 -15.46
N PRO A 84 6.83 7.09 -15.95
CA PRO A 84 7.07 7.83 -17.17
C PRO A 84 6.67 6.94 -18.37
N GLY A 85 5.66 7.38 -19.13
CA GLY A 85 5.34 6.84 -20.47
C GLY A 85 3.83 6.68 -20.71
N GLY A 86 3.17 7.40 -21.62
CA GLY A 86 3.73 8.17 -22.74
C GLY A 86 4.35 7.25 -23.77
#